data_AF-A0A8S3QDX3-F1
#
_entry.id   AF-A0A8S3QDX3-F1
#
_cell.length_a   1.000
_cell.length_b   1.000
_cell.length_c   1.000
_cell.angle_alpha   90.00
_cell.angle_beta   90.00
_cell.angle_gamma   90.00
#
_symmetry.space_group_name_H-M   'P 1'
#
loop_
_entity.id
_entity.type
_entity.pdbx_description
1 polymer ?
#
loop_
_entity_poly.entity_id
_entity_poly.type
_entity_poly.pdbx_seq_one_letter_code
_entity_poly.pdbx_strand_id
1 'polypeptide(L)'
;MAAVIGARLSKDVIKNLGIKRAVFWSDSQIVLHWLTSSKSLNKFVKNRVSEIKELTETHEWKYVPTEMNPADLQTRGLTASQFEDSTLWMNGPQWLTDERKWPTWTGHVEISTQLSNITGPKTHRSDDKIPSDPQRISQIIDMNRYSDLNKLFTVTVYVLKFVDNCQKKRPYRLRSSQGDRKLRAILTKEEISLVMNLWIKDTQQDRFVKELEHISLNPKVKSLPLVQQLRLSLVLR
;
A
#
# COMPACT_ATOMS: atom_id res chain seq x y z
N MET A 1 0.11 13.33 3.43
CA MET A 1 0.94 14.07 4.40
C MET A 1 1.48 15.34 3.78
N ALA A 2 2.11 15.26 2.59
CA ALA A 2 2.65 16.40 1.84
C ALA A 2 1.67 17.58 1.69
N ALA A 3 0.43 17.34 1.28
CA ALA A 3 -0.57 18.40 1.10
C ALA A 3 -0.81 19.26 2.36
N VAL A 4 -0.84 18.65 3.55
CA VAL A 4 -1.00 19.39 4.82
C VAL A 4 0.22 20.27 5.09
N ILE A 5 1.41 19.73 4.84
CA ILE A 5 2.67 20.48 5.03
C ILE A 5 2.72 21.66 4.06
N GLY A 6 2.37 21.45 2.79
CA GLY A 6 2.27 22.51 1.79
C GLY A 6 1.28 23.61 2.18
N ALA A 7 0.10 23.25 2.69
CA ALA A 7 -0.90 24.20 3.16
C ALA A 7 -0.45 25.02 4.38
N ARG A 8 0.29 24.39 5.32
CA ARG A 8 0.85 25.11 6.47
C ARG A 8 1.95 26.08 6.03
N LEU A 9 2.87 25.61 5.20
CA LEU A 9 3.98 26.41 4.70
C LEU A 9 3.47 27.59 3.88
N SER A 10 2.47 27.38 3.03
CA SER A 10 1.93 28.45 2.18
C SER A 10 1.34 29.59 2.99
N LYS A 11 0.67 29.30 4.12
CA LYS A 11 0.14 30.34 5.01
C LYS A 11 1.23 31.31 5.47
N ASP A 12 2.38 30.78 5.88
CA ASP A 12 3.50 31.60 6.33
C ASP A 12 4.17 32.33 5.15
N VAL A 13 4.39 31.63 4.03
CA VAL A 13 5.05 32.21 2.85
C VAL A 13 4.20 33.31 2.21
N ILE A 14 2.89 33.10 2.04
CA ILE A 14 1.95 34.06 1.46
C ILE A 14 1.92 35.33 2.30
N LYS A 15 1.83 35.18 3.62
CA LYS A 15 1.80 36.30 4.56
C LYS A 15 3.09 37.11 4.53
N ASN A 16 4.24 36.45 4.60
CA ASN A 16 5.53 37.12 4.74
C ASN A 16 6.09 37.68 3.42
N LEU A 17 5.75 37.06 2.28
CA LEU A 17 6.23 37.50 0.97
C LEU A 17 5.22 38.34 0.18
N GLY A 18 4.02 38.60 0.74
CA GLY A 18 2.99 39.42 0.09
C GLY A 18 2.45 38.79 -1.20
N ILE A 19 2.38 37.46 -1.27
CA ILE A 19 1.91 36.74 -2.46
C ILE A 19 0.40 36.96 -2.61
N LYS A 20 -0.04 37.42 -3.78
CA LYS A 20 -1.46 37.70 -4.06
C LYS A 20 -2.28 36.45 -4.40
N ARG A 21 -1.65 35.43 -4.98
CA ARG A 21 -2.32 34.22 -5.44
C ARG A 21 -1.40 33.02 -5.30
N ALA A 22 -1.91 31.95 -4.72
CA ALA A 22 -1.24 30.65 -4.66
C ALA A 22 -2.08 29.60 -5.39
N VAL A 23 -1.41 28.68 -6.06
CA VAL A 23 -2.03 27.51 -6.70
C VAL A 23 -1.29 26.28 -6.21
N PHE A 24 -2.01 25.28 -5.74
CA PHE A 24 -1.47 24.08 -5.14
C PHE A 24 -1.58 22.93 -6.13
N TRP A 25 -0.46 22.31 -6.49
CA TRP A 25 -0.43 21.19 -7.44
C TRP A 25 -0.24 19.87 -6.69
N SER A 26 -1.08 18.88 -7.00
CA SER A 26 -0.97 17.53 -6.45
C SER A 26 -1.20 16.50 -7.55
N ASP A 27 -0.32 15.50 -7.64
CA ASP A 27 -0.50 14.30 -8.46
C ASP A 27 -1.40 13.25 -7.79
N SER A 28 -1.55 13.34 -6.46
CA SER A 28 -2.40 12.46 -5.69
C SER A 28 -3.89 12.74 -5.94
N GLN A 29 -4.45 12.08 -6.95
CA GLN A 29 -5.88 12.19 -7.32
C GLN A 29 -6.82 11.85 -6.15
N ILE A 30 -6.41 10.96 -5.24
CA ILE A 30 -7.20 10.63 -4.04
C ILE A 30 -7.28 11.81 -3.07
N VAL A 31 -6.23 12.61 -2.94
CA VAL A 31 -6.24 13.83 -2.11
C VAL A 31 -7.16 14.87 -2.73
N LEU A 32 -7.06 15.10 -4.05
CA LEU A 32 -7.95 16.01 -4.77
C LEU A 32 -9.42 15.57 -4.66
N HIS A 33 -9.68 14.27 -4.73
CA HIS A 33 -11.03 13.72 -4.50
C HIS A 33 -11.54 14.00 -3.08
N TRP A 34 -10.71 13.83 -2.04
CA TRP A 34 -11.13 14.13 -0.67
C TRP A 34 -11.39 15.61 -0.43
N LEU A 35 -10.66 16.50 -1.09
CA LEU A 35 -10.88 17.94 -0.99
C LEU A 35 -12.21 18.35 -1.63
N THR A 36 -12.61 17.71 -2.72
CA THR A 36 -13.83 18.05 -3.46
C THR A 36 -15.07 17.27 -3.02
N SER A 37 -14.90 16.09 -2.42
CA SER A 37 -16.01 15.20 -2.07
C SER A 37 -16.72 15.57 -0.77
N SER A 38 -18.03 15.31 -0.72
CA SER A 38 -18.86 15.33 0.48
C SER A 38 -18.94 13.97 1.20
N LYS A 39 -18.22 12.95 0.72
CA LYS A 39 -18.24 11.60 1.32
C LYS A 39 -17.66 11.62 2.73
N SER A 40 -18.21 10.77 3.60
CA SER A 40 -17.68 10.57 4.94
C SER A 40 -16.29 9.92 4.90
N LEU A 41 -15.32 10.58 5.54
CA LEU A 41 -13.94 10.13 5.64
C LEU A 41 -13.67 9.59 7.05
N ASN A 42 -12.70 8.67 7.17
CA ASN A 42 -12.23 8.23 8.49
C ASN A 42 -11.61 9.41 9.25
N LYS A 43 -11.55 9.34 10.59
CA LYS A 43 -11.09 10.46 11.44
C LYS A 43 -9.70 10.99 11.04
N PHE A 44 -8.77 10.09 10.71
CA PHE A 44 -7.39 10.45 10.38
C PHE A 44 -7.29 11.30 9.10
N VAL A 45 -8.00 10.89 8.05
CA VAL A 45 -8.04 11.61 6.78
C VAL A 45 -8.91 12.86 6.91
N LYS A 46 -10.07 12.75 7.58
CA LYS A 46 -10.98 13.88 7.82
C LYS A 46 -10.27 15.05 8.49
N ASN A 47 -9.53 14.80 9.57
CA ASN A 47 -8.83 15.86 10.29
C ASN A 47 -7.83 16.61 9.40
N ARG A 48 -7.11 15.88 8.53
CA ARG A 48 -6.14 16.48 7.59
C ARG A 48 -6.81 17.26 6.47
N VAL A 49 -7.91 16.74 5.94
CA VAL A 49 -8.71 17.40 4.91
C VAL A 49 -9.35 18.67 5.46
N SER A 50 -9.88 18.62 6.68
CA SER A 50 -10.40 19.78 7.39
C SER A 50 -9.32 20.85 7.57
N GLU A 51 -8.14 20.46 8.04
CA GLU A 51 -7.03 21.40 8.20
C GLU A 51 -6.61 22.05 6.87
N ILE A 52 -6.52 21.29 5.77
CA ILE A 52 -6.22 21.87 4.46
C ILE A 52 -7.28 22.88 4.05
N LYS A 53 -8.57 22.56 4.26
CA LYS A 53 -9.70 23.45 3.94
C LYS A 53 -9.79 24.68 4.85
N GLU A 54 -9.22 24.64 6.05
CA GLU A 54 -9.11 25.79 6.94
C GLU A 54 -7.96 26.73 6.54
N LEU A 55 -6.94 26.20 5.87
CA LEU A 55 -5.74 26.94 5.48
C LEU A 55 -5.77 27.44 4.03
N THR A 56 -6.54 26.80 3.16
CA THR A 56 -6.57 27.02 1.70
C THR A 56 -7.95 26.78 1.14
N GLU A 57 -8.22 27.33 -0.04
CA GLU A 57 -9.47 27.14 -0.73
C GLU A 57 -9.44 25.93 -1.67
N THR A 58 -10.53 25.14 -1.70
CA THR A 58 -10.56 23.88 -2.48
C THR A 58 -10.30 24.11 -3.98
N HIS A 59 -10.70 25.26 -4.53
CA HIS A 59 -10.53 25.58 -5.95
C HIS A 59 -9.08 25.94 -6.34
N GLU A 60 -8.23 26.26 -5.35
CA GLU A 60 -6.80 26.54 -5.54
C GLU A 60 -5.98 25.25 -5.76
N TRP A 61 -6.54 24.09 -5.42
CA TRP A 61 -5.92 22.79 -5.62
C TRP A 61 -6.17 22.27 -7.04
N LYS A 62 -5.09 21.99 -7.76
CA LYS A 62 -5.07 21.52 -9.15
C LYS A 62 -4.32 20.20 -9.27
N TYR A 63 -4.65 19.46 -10.31
CA TYR A 63 -3.99 18.20 -10.64
C TYR A 63 -2.72 18.46 -11.44
N VAL A 64 -1.65 17.75 -11.14
CA VAL A 64 -0.47 17.66 -11.99
C VAL A 64 -0.23 16.19 -12.33
N PRO A 65 0.02 15.80 -13.59
CA PRO A 65 0.44 14.44 -13.91
C PRO A 65 1.69 14.05 -13.12
N THR A 66 1.76 12.81 -12.63
CA THR A 66 2.87 12.31 -11.81
C THR A 66 4.23 12.54 -12.48
N GLU A 67 4.32 12.35 -13.79
CA GLU A 67 5.53 12.51 -14.60
C GLU A 67 5.95 13.98 -14.73
N MET A 68 5.02 14.90 -14.50
CA MET A 68 5.21 16.35 -14.61
C MET A 68 5.23 17.02 -13.23
N ASN A 69 5.26 16.24 -12.13
CA ASN A 69 5.33 16.77 -10.78
C ASN A 69 6.80 16.96 -10.35
N PRO A 70 7.34 18.19 -10.26
CA PRO A 70 8.72 18.40 -9.86
C PRO A 70 9.00 17.95 -8.42
N ALA A 71 8.00 17.97 -7.52
CA ALA A 71 8.18 17.53 -6.13
C ALA A 71 8.51 16.03 -6.04
N ASP A 72 8.08 15.24 -7.02
CA ASP A 72 8.36 13.81 -7.10
C ASP A 72 9.85 13.53 -7.39
N LEU A 73 10.51 14.40 -8.17
CA LEU A 73 11.94 14.27 -8.50
C LEU A 73 12.81 14.28 -7.24
N GLN A 74 12.48 15.14 -6.26
CA GLN A 74 13.22 15.21 -5.00
C GLN A 74 13.01 13.95 -4.14
N THR A 75 11.82 13.33 -4.21
CA THR A 75 11.52 12.14 -3.38
C THR A 75 12.05 10.83 -3.96
N ARG A 76 12.40 10.80 -5.26
CA ARG A 76 12.95 9.61 -5.94
C ARG A 76 14.46 9.42 -5.76
N GLY A 77 15.17 10.37 -5.15
CA GLY A 77 16.60 10.23 -4.84
C GLY A 77 17.52 10.45 -6.04
N LEU A 78 17.28 11.49 -6.82
CA LEU A 78 18.19 11.89 -7.91
C LEU A 78 19.57 12.30 -7.38
N THR A 79 20.60 12.05 -8.19
CA THR A 79 21.94 12.60 -7.95
C THR A 79 21.97 14.11 -8.15
N ALA A 80 22.93 14.81 -7.55
CA ALA A 80 23.06 16.27 -7.68
C ALA A 80 23.16 16.73 -9.15
N SER A 81 23.95 16.04 -9.98
CA SER A 81 24.07 16.36 -11.41
C SER A 81 22.76 16.17 -12.16
N GLN A 82 22.03 15.06 -11.93
CA GLN A 82 20.72 14.86 -12.56
C GLN A 82 19.69 15.90 -12.14
N PHE A 83 19.82 16.42 -10.92
CA PHE A 83 18.95 17.46 -10.41
C PHE A 83 19.25 18.83 -11.03
N GLU A 84 20.53 19.16 -11.21
CA GLU A 84 20.97 20.38 -11.91
C GLU A 84 20.52 20.37 -13.39
N ASP A 85 20.60 19.22 -14.04
CA ASP A 85 20.20 19.05 -15.45
C ASP A 85 18.67 18.96 -15.65
N SER A 86 17.90 18.88 -14.56
CA SER A 86 16.44 18.71 -14.63
C SER A 86 15.74 20.01 -15.01
N THR A 87 15.39 20.12 -16.29
CA THR A 87 14.55 21.23 -16.79
C THR A 87 13.19 21.29 -16.12
N LEU A 88 12.60 20.15 -15.76
CA LEU A 88 11.33 20.07 -15.05
C LEU A 88 11.42 20.66 -13.63
N TRP A 89 12.53 20.43 -12.92
CA TRP A 89 12.73 21.03 -11.60
C TRP A 89 12.98 22.53 -11.70
N MET A 90 13.88 22.94 -12.61
CA MET A 90 14.31 24.33 -12.72
C MET A 90 13.22 25.25 -13.26
N ASN A 91 12.46 24.80 -14.25
CA ASN A 91 11.49 25.64 -14.96
C ASN A 91 10.03 25.25 -14.71
N GLY A 92 9.78 24.07 -14.15
CA GLY A 92 8.45 23.50 -14.08
C GLY A 92 7.90 23.01 -15.44
N PRO A 93 6.66 22.51 -15.46
CA PRO A 93 5.99 22.12 -16.70
C PRO A 93 5.75 23.29 -17.65
N GLN A 94 5.92 23.07 -18.96
CA GLN A 94 5.71 24.11 -19.98
C GLN A 94 4.31 24.73 -19.97
N TRP A 95 3.30 23.98 -19.53
CA TRP A 95 1.92 24.47 -19.43
C TRP A 95 1.65 25.32 -18.19
N LEU A 96 2.57 25.39 -17.21
CA LEU A 96 2.33 26.02 -15.92
C LEU A 96 1.99 27.52 -16.05
N THR A 97 2.59 28.20 -17.03
CA THR A 97 2.42 29.64 -17.24
C THR A 97 1.15 30.02 -17.98
N ASP A 98 0.49 29.08 -18.67
CA ASP A 98 -0.74 29.35 -19.42
C ASP A 98 -1.91 28.55 -18.82
N GLU A 99 -2.78 29.24 -18.08
CA GLU A 99 -3.90 28.61 -17.37
C GLU A 99 -4.85 27.83 -18.27
N ARG A 100 -4.94 28.23 -19.55
CA ARG A 100 -5.79 27.56 -20.54
C ARG A 100 -5.25 26.18 -20.91
N LYS A 101 -3.97 25.92 -20.63
CA LYS A 101 -3.27 24.65 -20.89
C LYS A 101 -3.14 23.81 -19.62
N TRP A 102 -3.66 24.27 -18.49
CA TRP A 102 -3.56 23.52 -17.26
C TRP A 102 -4.28 22.18 -17.38
N PRO A 103 -3.67 21.09 -16.87
CA PRO A 103 -4.27 19.77 -16.92
C PRO A 103 -5.56 19.75 -16.09
N THR A 104 -6.62 19.23 -16.71
CA THR A 104 -7.92 19.06 -16.05
C THR A 104 -7.98 17.66 -15.45
N TRP A 105 -8.31 17.58 -14.17
CA TRP A 105 -8.66 16.31 -13.55
C TRP A 105 -10.09 15.94 -13.94
N THR A 106 -10.26 14.83 -14.66
CA THR A 106 -11.57 14.36 -15.15
C THR A 106 -12.36 13.59 -14.09
N GLY A 107 -11.90 13.55 -12.83
CA GLY A 107 -12.59 12.82 -11.76
C GLY A 107 -12.48 11.29 -11.86
N HIS A 108 -11.95 10.77 -12.96
CA HIS A 108 -11.50 9.39 -13.02
C HIS A 108 -10.27 9.27 -12.14
N VAL A 109 -10.40 8.50 -11.06
CA VAL A 109 -9.22 7.95 -10.40
C VAL A 109 -8.64 6.97 -11.40
N GLU A 110 -7.73 7.44 -12.25
CA GLU A 110 -6.78 6.55 -12.90
C GLU A 110 -5.95 5.99 -11.75
N ILE A 111 -6.37 4.84 -11.25
CA ILE A 111 -5.52 3.99 -10.45
C ILE A 111 -4.35 3.72 -11.39
N SER A 112 -3.26 4.47 -11.25
CA SER A 112 -2.08 4.28 -12.07
C SER A 112 -1.74 2.81 -11.99
N THR A 113 -1.75 2.23 -13.17
CA THR A 113 -1.84 0.81 -13.42
C THR A 113 -0.47 0.16 -13.24
N GLN A 114 0.25 0.52 -12.17
CA GLN A 114 1.26 -0.35 -11.57
C GLN A 114 0.59 -1.52 -10.80
N LEU A 115 -0.74 -1.55 -10.75
CA LEU A 115 -1.56 -2.66 -10.25
C LEU A 115 -2.32 -3.44 -11.34
N SER A 116 -2.19 -3.14 -12.65
CA SER A 116 -2.92 -3.87 -13.71
C SER A 116 -2.12 -4.94 -14.45
N ASN A 117 -0.87 -5.19 -14.10
CA ASN A 117 -0.21 -6.41 -14.59
C ASN A 117 -0.70 -7.66 -13.84
N ILE A 118 -1.62 -7.52 -12.88
CA ILE A 118 -2.50 -8.62 -12.49
C ILE A 118 -3.75 -8.53 -13.37
N THR A 119 -3.56 -8.80 -14.66
CA THR A 119 -4.65 -9.45 -15.40
C THR A 119 -4.84 -10.77 -14.68
N GLY A 120 -5.82 -10.81 -13.77
CA GLY A 120 -6.22 -12.06 -13.15
C GLY A 120 -6.37 -13.09 -14.28
N PRO A 121 -5.86 -14.32 -14.12
CA PRO A 121 -6.07 -15.35 -15.12
C PRO A 121 -7.58 -15.38 -15.37
N LYS A 122 -7.97 -15.18 -16.64
CA LYS A 122 -9.33 -15.46 -17.09
C LYS A 122 -9.66 -16.84 -16.52
N THR A 123 -10.64 -16.89 -15.63
CA THR A 123 -11.15 -18.14 -15.08
C THR A 123 -11.72 -18.95 -16.23
N HIS A 124 -10.89 -19.79 -16.84
CA HIS A 124 -11.37 -21.03 -17.40
C HIS A 124 -11.93 -21.81 -16.22
N ARG A 125 -13.27 -21.84 -16.13
CA ARG A 125 -13.97 -22.87 -15.37
C ARG A 125 -13.68 -24.18 -16.08
N SER A 126 -12.58 -24.82 -15.71
CA SER A 126 -12.49 -26.28 -15.80
C SER A 126 -12.90 -26.81 -14.44
N ASP A 127 -13.96 -27.61 -14.47
CA ASP A 127 -14.33 -28.53 -13.40
C ASP A 127 -13.19 -29.54 -13.22
N ASP A 128 -12.14 -29.13 -12.52
CA ASP A 128 -11.05 -30.02 -12.15
C ASP A 128 -10.90 -30.07 -10.63
N LYS A 129 -10.90 -31.32 -10.15
CA LYS A 129 -10.77 -31.73 -8.76
C LYS A 129 -9.72 -30.91 -8.03
N ILE A 130 -10.12 -30.44 -6.84
CA ILE A 130 -9.26 -29.82 -5.83
C ILE A 130 -7.94 -30.59 -5.71
N PRO A 131 -6.78 -30.00 -6.06
CA PRO A 131 -5.49 -30.56 -5.69
C PRO A 131 -5.23 -30.27 -4.22
N SER A 132 -5.08 -31.34 -3.46
CA SER A 132 -4.82 -31.38 -2.02
C SER A 132 -3.37 -30.99 -1.68
N ASP A 133 -3.01 -29.71 -1.82
CA ASP A 133 -1.75 -29.18 -1.26
C ASP A 133 -2.01 -27.77 -0.67
N PRO A 134 -1.55 -27.44 0.55
CA PRO A 134 -1.83 -26.14 1.15
C PRO A 134 -1.20 -25.05 0.29
N GLN A 135 -2.03 -24.16 -0.29
CA GLN A 135 -1.55 -23.04 -1.12
C GLN A 135 -0.44 -22.28 -0.39
N ARG A 136 0.77 -22.36 -0.92
CA ARG A 136 1.96 -21.75 -0.34
C ARG A 136 1.86 -20.23 -0.38
N ILE A 137 2.19 -19.56 0.72
CA ILE A 137 2.01 -18.10 0.82
C ILE A 137 2.93 -17.35 -0.15
N SER A 138 4.11 -17.91 -0.44
CA SER A 138 5.05 -17.41 -1.47
C SER A 138 4.48 -17.39 -2.89
N GLN A 139 3.49 -18.24 -3.20
CA GLN A 139 2.81 -18.21 -4.50
C GLN A 139 1.80 -17.06 -4.60
N ILE A 140 1.34 -16.54 -3.46
CA ILE A 140 0.34 -15.46 -3.38
C ILE A 140 1.03 -14.11 -3.20
N ILE A 141 2.11 -14.06 -2.43
CA ILE A 141 2.85 -12.84 -2.08
C ILE A 141 4.33 -13.08 -2.33
N ASP A 142 4.95 -12.24 -3.16
CA ASP A 142 6.40 -12.27 -3.34
C ASP A 142 7.11 -11.53 -2.21
N MET A 143 7.94 -12.24 -1.44
CA MET A 143 8.72 -11.70 -0.33
C MET A 143 9.71 -10.63 -0.80
N ASN A 144 10.28 -10.74 -2.00
CA ASN A 144 11.33 -9.84 -2.49
C ASN A 144 10.82 -8.41 -2.77
N ARG A 145 9.49 -8.22 -2.77
CA ARG A 145 8.87 -6.90 -2.93
C ARG A 145 8.87 -6.06 -1.65
N TYR A 146 9.36 -6.61 -0.54
CA TYR A 146 9.31 -5.97 0.77
C TYR A 146 10.70 -5.86 1.38
N SER A 147 11.11 -4.63 1.70
CA SER A 147 12.34 -4.32 2.44
C SER A 147 12.16 -4.32 3.96
N ASP A 148 10.93 -4.57 4.44
CA ASP A 148 10.57 -4.57 5.86
C ASP A 148 9.67 -5.79 6.17
N LEU A 149 10.10 -6.63 7.12
CA LEU A 149 9.40 -7.86 7.50
C LEU A 149 8.07 -7.60 8.21
N ASN A 150 7.96 -6.55 9.01
CA ASN A 150 6.70 -6.19 9.67
C ASN A 150 5.66 -5.73 8.64
N LYS A 151 6.10 -5.03 7.60
CA LYS A 151 5.27 -4.64 6.46
C LYS A 151 4.80 -5.86 5.68
N LEU A 152 5.69 -6.83 5.42
CA LEU A 152 5.32 -8.11 4.81
C LEU A 152 4.23 -8.81 5.64
N PHE A 153 4.45 -9.01 6.94
CA PHE A 153 3.49 -9.67 7.80
C PHE A 153 2.15 -8.93 7.84
N THR A 154 2.19 -7.60 7.94
CA THR A 154 0.99 -6.76 7.95
C THR A 154 0.18 -6.94 6.68
N VAL A 155 0.83 -6.91 5.52
CA VAL A 155 0.16 -7.11 4.23
C VAL A 155 -0.39 -8.52 4.11
N THR A 156 0.37 -9.54 4.52
CA THR A 156 -0.10 -10.93 4.52
C THR A 156 -1.36 -11.11 5.38
N VAL A 157 -1.43 -10.51 6.58
CA VAL A 157 -2.66 -10.54 7.40
C VAL A 157 -3.86 -9.96 6.64
N TYR A 158 -3.68 -8.82 5.96
CA TYR A 158 -4.78 -8.21 5.20
C TYR A 158 -5.21 -9.04 3.99
N VAL A 159 -4.26 -9.64 3.27
CA VAL A 159 -4.56 -10.54 2.15
C VAL A 159 -5.35 -11.76 2.62
N LEU A 160 -4.92 -12.42 3.71
CA LEU A 160 -5.64 -13.56 4.27
C LEU A 160 -7.05 -13.19 4.75
N LYS A 161 -7.20 -12.03 5.41
CA LYS A 161 -8.51 -11.48 5.79
C LYS A 161 -9.40 -11.23 4.58
N PHE A 162 -8.84 -10.73 3.48
CA PHE A 162 -9.57 -10.50 2.25
C PHE A 162 -10.04 -11.81 1.62
N VAL A 163 -9.14 -12.80 1.49
CA VAL A 163 -9.46 -14.13 0.97
C VAL A 163 -10.58 -14.80 1.78
N ASP A 164 -10.48 -14.78 3.11
CA ASP A 164 -11.51 -15.32 4.01
C ASP A 164 -12.87 -14.61 3.81
N ASN A 165 -12.87 -13.30 3.59
CA ASN A 165 -14.09 -12.55 3.29
C ASN A 165 -14.68 -12.92 1.92
N CYS A 166 -13.86 -13.24 0.92
CA CYS A 166 -14.31 -13.65 -0.41
C CYS A 166 -14.84 -15.09 -0.43
N GLN A 167 -14.26 -15.99 0.36
CA GLN A 167 -14.65 -17.40 0.44
C GLN A 167 -15.94 -17.62 1.24
N LYS A 168 -16.20 -16.78 2.24
CA LYS A 168 -17.48 -16.79 2.97
C LYS A 168 -18.56 -16.20 2.06
N LYS A 169 -19.35 -17.05 1.38
CA LYS A 169 -20.60 -16.69 0.68
C LYS A 169 -21.61 -16.07 1.67
N ARG A 170 -21.39 -14.83 2.11
CA ARG A 170 -22.37 -14.09 2.92
C ARG A 170 -23.25 -13.28 1.97
N PRO A 171 -24.50 -13.72 1.73
CA PRO A 171 -25.45 -12.87 1.04
C PRO A 171 -25.67 -11.64 1.92
N TYR A 172 -25.61 -10.47 1.31
CA TYR A 172 -26.17 -9.20 1.79
C TYR A 172 -26.11 -8.91 3.32
N ARG A 173 -25.23 -7.97 3.68
CA ARG A 173 -25.09 -7.32 5.00
C ARG A 173 -26.34 -7.40 5.90
N LEU A 174 -26.33 -8.29 6.88
CA LEU A 174 -26.88 -7.97 8.20
C LEU A 174 -25.78 -7.22 8.95
N ARG A 175 -26.09 -6.00 9.37
CA ARG A 175 -25.30 -5.19 10.31
C ARG A 175 -24.94 -6.07 11.51
N SER A 176 -23.73 -6.63 11.53
CA SER A 176 -23.13 -7.00 12.81
C SER A 176 -22.65 -5.71 13.48
N SER A 177 -22.82 -5.68 14.79
CA SER A 177 -22.58 -4.56 15.68
C SER A 177 -21.24 -3.87 15.38
N GLN A 178 -21.22 -2.56 15.60
CA GLN A 178 -20.12 -1.63 15.35
C GLN A 178 -18.78 -2.05 15.99
N GLY A 179 -18.78 -3.05 16.89
CA GLY A 179 -17.61 -3.66 17.51
C GLY A 179 -16.79 -4.59 16.58
N ASP A 180 -17.42 -5.42 15.75
CA ASP A 180 -16.71 -6.45 14.95
C ASP A 180 -15.84 -5.86 13.83
N ARG A 181 -16.28 -4.76 13.22
CA ARG A 181 -15.47 -4.07 12.20
C ARG A 181 -14.24 -3.40 12.80
N LYS A 182 -14.33 -2.94 14.05
CA LYS A 182 -13.22 -2.28 14.76
C LYS A 182 -12.17 -3.30 15.20
N LEU A 183 -12.59 -4.50 15.62
CA LEU A 183 -11.71 -5.64 15.89
C LEU A 183 -11.01 -6.18 14.63
N ARG A 184 -11.68 -6.22 13.47
CA ARG A 184 -11.04 -6.66 12.21
C ARG A 184 -10.00 -5.65 11.66
N ALA A 185 -10.15 -4.38 11.99
CA ALA A 185 -9.26 -3.30 11.53
C ALA A 185 -7.97 -3.17 12.36
N ILE A 186 -7.96 -3.66 13.60
CA ILE A 186 -6.79 -3.67 14.47
C ILE A 186 -6.03 -4.98 14.19
N LEU A 187 -4.78 -4.89 13.74
CA LEU A 187 -3.90 -6.06 13.72
C LEU A 187 -3.59 -6.46 15.14
N THR A 188 -3.88 -7.71 15.50
CA THR A 188 -3.48 -8.24 16.81
C THR A 188 -2.07 -8.84 16.74
N LYS A 189 -1.38 -8.90 17.87
CA LYS A 189 -0.04 -9.51 17.95
C LYS A 189 -0.09 -11.00 17.59
N GLU A 190 -1.21 -11.66 17.89
CA GLU A 190 -1.48 -13.05 17.59
C GLU A 190 -1.59 -13.28 16.08
N GLU A 191 -2.27 -12.39 15.35
CA GLU A 191 -2.37 -12.45 13.88
C GLU A 191 -1.01 -12.30 13.20
N ILE A 192 -0.19 -11.35 13.68
CA ILE A 192 1.19 -11.17 13.18
C ILE A 192 2.04 -12.40 13.50
N SER A 193 1.92 -12.96 14.71
CA SER A 193 2.67 -14.15 15.11
C SER A 193 2.28 -15.38 14.28
N LEU A 194 0.99 -15.53 13.95
CA LEU A 194 0.50 -16.60 13.10
C LEU A 194 1.07 -16.47 11.68
N VAL A 195 1.03 -15.27 11.10
CA VAL A 195 1.60 -15.00 9.77
C VAL A 195 3.11 -15.16 9.74
N MET A 196 3.82 -14.75 10.79
CA MET A 196 5.25 -15.00 10.92
C MET A 196 5.55 -16.50 10.88
N ASN A 197 4.80 -17.31 11.63
CA ASN A 197 4.95 -18.77 11.59
C ASN A 197 4.62 -19.36 10.21
N LEU A 198 3.62 -18.83 9.51
CA LEU A 198 3.31 -19.25 8.13
C LEU A 198 4.49 -19.00 7.18
N TRP A 199 5.09 -17.80 7.23
CA TRP A 199 6.26 -17.47 6.41
C TRP A 199 7.49 -18.29 6.78
N ILE A 200 7.68 -18.61 8.06
CA ILE A 200 8.76 -19.50 8.51
C ILE A 200 8.55 -20.90 7.93
N LYS A 201 7.35 -21.48 8.06
CA LYS A 201 7.04 -22.81 7.53
C LYS A 201 7.24 -22.86 6.01
N ASP A 202 6.77 -21.84 5.30
CA ASP A 202 6.90 -21.76 3.85
C ASP A 202 8.37 -21.64 3.42
N THR A 203 9.16 -20.77 4.07
CA THR A 203 10.60 -20.63 3.78
C THR A 203 11.35 -21.92 4.11
N GLN A 204 10.98 -22.60 5.20
CA GLN A 204 11.59 -23.87 5.59
C GLN A 204 11.34 -24.96 4.55
N GLN A 205 10.12 -25.04 4.03
CA GLN A 205 9.76 -25.97 2.95
C GLN A 205 10.52 -25.69 1.65
N ASP A 206 10.92 -24.44 1.37
CA ASP A 206 11.75 -24.13 0.19
C ASP A 206 13.24 -24.41 0.39
N ARG A 207 13.78 -24.03 1.54
CA ARG A 207 15.24 -23.93 1.74
C ARG A 207 15.83 -25.14 2.44
N PHE A 208 15.03 -25.90 3.18
CA PHE A 208 15.49 -27.00 4.04
C PHE A 208 14.78 -28.33 3.73
N VAL A 209 14.49 -28.58 2.44
CA VAL A 209 13.77 -29.78 1.97
C VAL A 209 14.42 -31.07 2.46
N LYS A 210 15.75 -31.19 2.26
CA LYS A 210 16.53 -32.40 2.60
C LYS A 210 16.54 -32.66 4.11
N GLU A 211 16.66 -31.60 4.89
CA GLU A 211 16.65 -31.64 6.34
C GLU A 211 15.26 -32.02 6.86
N LEU A 212 14.19 -31.49 6.26
CA LEU A 212 12.81 -31.86 6.59
C LEU A 212 12.50 -33.32 6.26
N GLU A 213 12.95 -33.82 5.10
CA GLU A 213 12.86 -35.24 4.73
C GLU A 213 13.60 -36.13 5.74
N HIS A 214 14.83 -35.74 6.10
CA HIS A 214 15.64 -36.47 7.06
C HIS A 214 15.02 -36.49 8.47
N ILE A 215 14.44 -35.37 8.93
CA ILE A 215 13.75 -35.28 10.24
C ILE A 215 12.45 -36.09 10.23
N SER A 216 11.76 -36.15 9.09
CA SER A 216 10.54 -36.97 8.92
C SER A 216 10.86 -38.46 9.04
N LEU A 217 11.94 -38.91 8.40
CA LEU A 217 12.38 -40.31 8.40
C LEU A 217 13.04 -40.74 9.73
N ASN A 218 13.66 -39.81 10.46
CA ASN A 218 14.35 -40.09 11.72
C ASN A 218 13.82 -39.23 12.89
N PRO A 219 12.78 -39.67 13.61
CA PRO A 219 12.17 -38.91 14.70
C PRO A 219 13.12 -38.54 15.84
N LYS A 220 14.18 -39.33 16.06
CA LYS A 220 15.21 -39.07 17.09
C LYS A 220 16.04 -37.80 16.79
N VAL A 221 16.11 -37.36 15.53
CA VAL A 221 16.87 -36.18 15.08
C VAL A 221 16.16 -34.88 15.46
N LYS A 222 14.85 -34.93 15.78
CA LYS A 222 14.05 -33.77 16.22
C LYS A 222 14.60 -33.10 17.49
N SER A 223 15.38 -33.80 18.30
CA SER A 223 15.98 -33.26 19.53
C SER A 223 17.35 -32.61 19.33
N LEU A 224 17.93 -32.64 18.13
CA LEU A 224 19.23 -32.02 17.90
C LEU A 224 19.16 -30.50 18.11
N PRO A 225 20.17 -29.90 18.76
CA PRO A 225 20.17 -28.47 19.09
C PRO A 225 19.93 -27.57 17.88
N LEU A 226 20.54 -27.88 16.74
CA LEU A 226 20.41 -27.10 15.51
C LEU A 226 18.99 -27.17 14.91
N VAL A 227 18.36 -28.35 14.98
CA VAL A 227 16.99 -28.59 14.50
C VAL A 227 15.96 -27.85 15.36
N GLN A 228 16.21 -27.81 16.68
CA GLN A 228 15.39 -27.06 17.64
C GLN A 228 15.59 -25.54 17.50
N GLN A 229 16.83 -25.09 17.32
CA GLN A 229 17.19 -23.68 17.16
C GLN A 229 16.59 -23.07 15.88
N LEU A 230 16.62 -23.81 14.77
CA LEU A 230 15.98 -23.42 13.51
C LEU A 230 14.46 -23.69 13.49
N ARG A 231 13.92 -24.33 14.53
CA ARG A 231 12.51 -24.75 14.64
C ARG A 231 12.00 -25.51 13.42
N LEU A 232 12.84 -26.33 12.78
CA LEU A 232 12.47 -27.10 11.56
C LEU A 232 11.33 -28.10 11.82
N SER A 233 11.11 -28.47 13.08
CA SER A 233 9.98 -29.31 13.49
C SER A 233 8.61 -28.61 13.42
N LEU A 234 8.53 -27.29 13.18
CA LEU A 234 7.26 -26.57 13.04
C LEU A 234 6.45 -27.01 11.83
N VAL A 235 7.11 -27.45 10.74
CA VAL A 235 6.46 -27.91 9.51
C VAL A 235 5.81 -29.30 9.70
N LEU A 236 6.34 -30.11 10.63
CA LEU A 236 5.91 -31.49 10.87
C LEU A 236 4.82 -31.63 11.95
N ARG A 237 4.29 -30.51 12.46
CA ARG A 237 3.13 -30.43 13.36
C ARG A 237 2.03 -29.60 12.71
#